data_AF-A0A947XG06-F1
#
_entry.id   AF-A0A947XG06-F1
#
_cell.length_a   1.000
_cell.length_b   1.000
_cell.length_c   1.000
_cell.angle_alpha   90.00
_cell.angle_beta   90.00
_cell.angle_gamma   90.00
#
_symmetry.space_group_name_H-M   'P 1'
#
loop_
_entity.id
_entity.type
_entity.pdbx_description
1 polymer ?
#
loop_
_entity_poly.entity_id
_entity_poly.type
_entity_poly.pdbx_seq_one_letter_code
_entity_poly.pdbx_strand_id
1 'polypeptide(L)' 'MDTQLADWIKDTPDGKAADAILRKCVHCGFCTATCPTYQILGDELDSPRGRIYLIKQVLEGKQVTRKTQQ' A
#
# COMPACT_ATOMS: atom_id res chain seq x y z
N MET A 1 -1.38 6.46 7.93
CA MET A 1 -0.84 5.10 7.76
C MET A 1 0.52 5.02 8.43
N ASP A 2 0.72 4.14 9.42
CA ASP A 2 2.04 3.97 10.05
C ASP A 2 2.94 3.11 9.17
N THR A 3 4.18 3.56 8.89
CA THR A 3 5.11 2.93 7.94
C THR A 3 6.48 2.74 8.58
N GLN A 4 7.01 1.52 8.53
CA GLN A 4 8.32 1.14 9.08
C GLN A 4 9.22 0.57 7.98
N LEU A 5 9.91 1.46 7.26
CA LEU A 5 10.76 1.08 6.14
C LEU A 5 11.90 0.15 6.55
N ALA A 6 12.19 -0.84 5.71
CA ALA A 6 13.29 -1.77 5.90
C ALA A 6 14.66 -1.10 5.73
N ASP A 7 15.68 -1.70 6.34
CA ASP A 7 17.05 -1.16 6.38
C ASP A 7 17.66 -0.90 4.99
N TRP A 8 17.26 -1.67 3.99
CA TRP A 8 17.77 -1.54 2.63
C TRP A 8 17.26 -0.30 1.88
N ILE A 9 16.19 0.36 2.36
CA ILE A 9 15.59 1.52 1.70
C ILE A 9 15.42 2.76 2.58
N LYS A 10 15.34 2.61 3.91
CA LYS A 10 14.91 3.69 4.82
C LYS A 10 15.70 5.01 4.68
N ASP A 11 17.00 4.94 4.35
CA ASP A 11 17.88 6.12 4.28
C ASP A 11 18.09 6.66 2.86
N THR A 12 17.48 6.03 1.84
CA THR A 12 17.60 6.47 0.45
C THR A 12 16.63 7.62 0.13
N PRO A 13 16.89 8.41 -0.93
CA PRO A 13 15.93 9.41 -1.42
C PRO A 13 14.57 8.79 -1.76
N ASP A 14 14.57 7.60 -2.38
CA ASP A 14 13.36 6.88 -2.75
C ASP A 14 12.57 6.40 -1.53
N GLY A 15 13.26 5.92 -0.48
CA GLY A 15 12.62 5.53 0.77
C GLY A 15 11.92 6.71 1.44
N LYS A 16 12.58 7.86 1.53
CA LYS A 16 11.99 9.09 2.09
C LYS A 16 10.78 9.57 1.28
N ALA A 17 10.87 9.53 -0.05
CA ALA A 17 9.75 9.86 -0.92
C ALA A 17 8.58 8.88 -0.74
N ALA A 18 8.86 7.58 -0.69
CA ALA A 18 7.86 6.56 -0.47
C ALA A 18 7.15 6.71 0.89
N ASP A 19 7.89 6.94 1.98
CA ASP A 19 7.30 7.17 3.31
C ASP A 19 6.36 8.38 3.30
N ALA A 20 6.80 9.51 2.71
CA ALA A 20 5.98 10.70 2.58
C ALA A 20 4.71 10.45 1.76
N ILE A 21 4.78 9.68 0.67
CA ILE A 21 3.62 9.34 -0.16
C ILE A 21 2.67 8.39 0.58
N LEU A 22 3.17 7.31 1.17
CA LEU A 22 2.37 6.31 1.88
C LEU A 22 1.60 6.94 3.05
N ARG A 23 2.22 7.87 3.78
CA ARG A 23 1.60 8.58 4.90
C ARG A 23 0.48 9.55 4.49
N LYS A 24 0.33 9.88 3.19
CA LYS A 24 -0.80 10.70 2.69
C LYS A 24 -2.15 9.98 2.76
N CYS A 25 -2.17 8.64 2.84
CA CYS A 25 -3.42 7.92 2.99
C CYS A 25 -4.03 8.17 4.39
N VAL A 26 -5.17 8.87 4.41
CA VAL A 26 -5.95 9.20 5.63
C VAL A 26 -7.17 8.30 5.84
N HIS A 27 -7.28 7.19 5.11
CA HIS A 27 -8.39 6.23 5.21
C HIS A 27 -9.80 6.83 4.98
N CYS A 28 -9.90 7.87 4.14
CA CYS A 28 -11.17 8.55 3.83
C CYS A 28 -12.18 7.74 2.99
N GLY A 29 -11.76 6.66 2.32
CA GLY A 29 -12.67 5.85 1.50
C GLY A 29 -12.96 6.37 0.09
N PHE A 30 -12.44 7.53 -0.33
CA PHE A 30 -12.69 8.03 -1.71
C PHE A 30 -12.23 7.04 -2.80
N CYS A 31 -11.10 6.38 -2.58
CA CYS A 31 -10.57 5.39 -3.52
C CYS A 31 -11.45 4.14 -3.67
N THR A 32 -12.16 3.71 -2.62
CA THR A 32 -13.04 2.54 -2.68
C THR A 32 -14.36 2.89 -3.36
N ALA A 33 -14.88 4.10 -3.14
CA ALA A 33 -16.09 4.60 -3.80
C ALA A 33 -15.95 4.66 -5.33
N THR A 34 -14.75 4.94 -5.86
CA THR A 34 -14.52 5.07 -7.30
C THR A 34 -13.91 3.82 -7.95
N CYS A 35 -13.52 2.80 -7.18
CA CYS A 35 -12.84 1.63 -7.72
C CYS A 35 -13.84 0.60 -8.26
N PRO A 36 -13.91 0.34 -9.58
CA PRO A 36 -14.87 -0.60 -10.16
C PRO A 36 -14.66 -2.03 -9.66
N THR A 37 -13.42 -2.47 -9.47
CA THR A 37 -13.11 -3.82 -8.94
C THR A 37 -13.65 -3.99 -7.52
N TYR A 38 -13.43 -3.01 -6.64
CA TYR A 38 -13.99 -3.03 -5.28
C TYR A 38 -15.51 -3.05 -5.28
N GLN A 39 -16.16 -2.27 -6.16
CA GLN A 39 -17.63 -2.25 -6.25
C GLN A 39 -18.21 -3.60 -6.69
N ILE A 40 -17.48 -4.37 -7.51
CA ILE A 40 -17.92 -5.67 -8.01
C ILE A 40 -17.60 -6.79 -7.00
N LEU A 41 -16.38 -6.81 -6.45
CA LEU A 41 -15.87 -7.92 -5.63
C LEU A 41 -16.07 -7.71 -4.13
N GLY A 42 -16.20 -6.46 -3.68
CA GLY A 42 -16.27 -6.10 -2.26
C GLY A 42 -14.96 -6.25 -1.49
N ASP A 43 -13.88 -6.70 -2.13
CA ASP A 43 -12.58 -6.90 -1.49
C ASP A 43 -11.74 -5.61 -1.52
N GLU A 44 -11.46 -5.06 -0.34
CA GLU A 44 -10.65 -3.86 -0.20
C GLU A 44 -9.19 -4.06 -0.66
N LEU A 45 -8.66 -5.28 -0.59
CA LEU A 45 -7.30 -5.58 -1.06
C LEU A 45 -7.14 -5.33 -2.56
N ASP A 46 -8.23 -5.46 -3.32
CA ASP A 46 -8.27 -5.16 -4.76
C ASP A 46 -8.41 -3.66 -5.07
N SER A 47 -8.79 -2.86 -4.08
CA SER A 47 -8.93 -1.41 -4.24
C SER A 47 -7.56 -0.72 -4.41
N PRO A 48 -7.53 0.56 -4.86
CA PRO A 48 -6.29 1.32 -4.91
C PRO A 48 -5.58 1.41 -3.55
N ARG A 49 -6.35 1.47 -2.44
CA ARG A 49 -5.78 1.46 -1.08
C ARG A 49 -5.18 0.11 -0.72
N GLY A 50 -5.82 -0.99 -1.11
CA GLY A 50 -5.29 -2.34 -0.95
C GLY A 50 -3.93 -2.48 -1.61
N ARG A 51 -3.79 -2.00 -2.85
CA ARG A 51 -2.50 -1.98 -3.59
C ARG A 51 -1.42 -1.15 -2.88
N ILE A 52 -1.79 0.01 -2.32
CA ILE A 52 -0.87 0.82 -1.49
C ILE A 52 -0.39 0.03 -0.27
N TYR A 53 -1.27 -0.76 0.36
CA TYR A 53 -0.91 -1.64 1.48
C TYR A 53 0.09 -2.71 1.08
N LEU A 54 -0.07 -3.33 -0.10
CA LEU A 54 0.87 -4.32 -0.62
C LEU A 54 2.25 -3.71 -0.90
N ILE A 55 2.28 -2.53 -1.54
CA ILE A 55 3.53 -1.79 -1.79
C ILE A 55 4.23 -1.45 -0.47
N LYS A 56 3.49 -0.93 0.51
CA LYS A 56 4.01 -0.68 1.86
C LYS A 56 4.66 -1.92 2.44
N GLN A 57 3.97 -3.07 2.44
CA GLN A 57 4.51 -4.30 3.01
C GLN A 57 5.86 -4.70 2.39
N VAL A 58 6.01 -4.56 1.07
CA VAL A 58 7.30 -4.81 0.38
C VAL A 58 8.39 -3.86 0.90
N LEU A 59 8.07 -2.57 1.03
CA LEU A 59 9.00 -1.56 1.51
C LEU A 59 9.34 -1.71 3.01
N GLU A 60 8.46 -2.34 3.79
CA GLU A 60 8.68 -2.76 5.17
C GLU A 60 9.43 -4.10 5.28
N GLY A 61 9.85 -4.68 4.15
CA GLY A 61 10.63 -5.92 4.11
C GLY A 61 9.80 -7.20 4.29
N LYS A 62 8.47 -7.14 4.11
CA LYS A 62 7.64 -8.35 4.10
C LYS A 62 7.88 -9.15 2.83
N GLN A 63 7.89 -10.47 2.97
CA GLN A 63 8.08 -11.38 1.85
C GLN A 63 6.87 -11.34 0.91
N VAL A 64 7.13 -11.16 -0.39
CA VAL A 64 6.11 -11.31 -1.43
C VAL A 64 5.77 -12.78 -1.58
N THR A 65 4.49 -13.12 -1.48
CA THR A 65 4.00 -14.50 -1.64
C THR A 65 2.96 -14.57 -2.75
N ARG A 66 2.58 -15.78 -3.13
CA ARG A 66 1.46 -15.99 -4.08
C ARG A 66 0.12 -15.46 -3.57
N LYS A 67 -0.05 -15.32 -2.24
CA LYS A 67 -1.24 -14.69 -1.66
C LYS A 67 -1.25 -13.17 -1.85
N THR A 68 -0.11 -12.55 -2.11
CA THR A 68 0.02 -11.12 -2.42
C THR A 68 -0.40 -10.81 -3.88
N GLN A 69 -0.47 -11.83 -4.74
CA GLN A 69 -0.85 -11.73 -6.15
C GLN A 69 -2.33 -12.03 -6.44
N GLN A 70 -3.00 -12.63 -5.45
CA GLN A 70 -4.45 -12.86 -5.46
C GLN A 70 -5.12 -11.62 -4.90
#